data_AF-A0A554N349-F1
#
_entry.id   AF-A0A554N349-F1
#
_cell.length_a   1.000
_cell.length_b   1.000
_cell.length_c   1.000
_cell.angle_alpha   90.00
_cell.angle_beta   90.00
_cell.angle_gamma   90.00
#
_symmetry.space_group_name_H-M   'P 1'
#
loop_
_entity.id
_entity.type
_entity.pdbx_description
1 polymer ?
#
loop_
_entity_poly.entity_id
_entity_poly.type
_entity_poly.pdbx_seq_one_letter_code
_entity_poly.pdbx_strand_id
1 'polypeptide(L)' 'MKYIYKLNTQFDGVNKFDVEADNYSLDGEYFHFTESTGTTSRRVASVRASEVFNIERTEKAK' A
#
# COMPACT_ATOMS: atom_id res chain seq x y z
N MET A 1 7.75 11.37 -1.28
CA MET A 1 6.55 12.22 -1.11
C MET A 1 5.48 11.27 -0.68
N LYS A 2 4.93 11.45 0.51
CA LYS A 2 4.08 10.42 1.11
C LYS A 2 2.70 10.43 0.48
N TYR A 3 2.18 9.25 0.20
CA TYR A 3 0.82 9.01 -0.27
C TYR A 3 0.06 8.18 0.76
N ILE A 4 -1.25 8.34 0.73
CA ILE A 4 -2.19 7.46 1.42
C ILE A 4 -2.78 6.53 0.34
N TYR A 5 -2.51 5.23 0.48
CA TYR A 5 -3.04 4.17 -0.36
C TYR A 5 -4.25 3.55 0.34
N LYS A 6 -5.45 3.80 -0.19
CA LYS A 6 -6.69 3.18 0.31
C LYS A 6 -6.89 1.86 -0.42
N LEU A 7 -6.84 0.79 0.34
CA LEU A 7 -6.94 -0.58 -0.18
C LEU A 7 -8.35 -1.07 0.06
N ASN A 8 -9.04 -1.50 -1.00
CA ASN A 8 -10.30 -2.21 -0.89
C ASN A 8 -10.01 -3.72 -1.00
N THR A 9 -10.22 -4.46 0.09
CA THR A 9 -9.77 -5.85 0.21
C THR A 9 -10.85 -6.81 0.67
N GLN A 10 -10.79 -8.07 0.24
CA GLN A 10 -11.61 -9.15 0.78
C GLN A 10 -10.84 -9.92 1.85
N PHE A 11 -10.51 -9.28 2.96
CA PHE A 11 -9.81 -9.96 4.06
C PHE A 11 -10.64 -9.91 5.34
N ASP A 12 -11.18 -11.06 5.75
CA ASP A 12 -11.79 -11.31 7.07
C ASP A 12 -12.80 -10.23 7.55
N GLY A 13 -13.63 -9.70 6.64
CA GLY A 13 -14.61 -8.65 6.96
C GLY A 13 -14.04 -7.23 7.06
N VAL A 14 -12.73 -7.05 6.96
CA VAL A 14 -12.07 -5.75 6.81
C VAL A 14 -12.05 -5.37 5.32
N ASN A 15 -13.06 -4.60 4.92
CA ASN A 15 -13.23 -4.23 3.52
C ASN A 15 -12.27 -3.12 3.07
N LYS A 16 -11.76 -2.29 3.99
CA LYS A 16 -10.91 -1.13 3.64
C LYS A 16 -9.88 -0.81 4.71
N PHE A 17 -8.64 -0.58 4.31
CA PHE A 17 -7.61 0.02 5.17
C PHE A 17 -6.69 0.96 4.40
N ASP A 18 -6.13 1.92 5.13
CA ASP A 18 -5.27 2.96 4.58
C ASP A 18 -3.81 2.64 4.91
N VAL A 19 -2.94 2.65 3.91
CA VAL A 19 -1.49 2.48 4.05
C VAL A 19 -0.79 3.77 3.66
N GLU A 20 -0.03 4.34 4.58
CA GLU A 20 0.86 5.46 4.27
C GLU A 20 2.18 4.91 3.72
N ALA A 21 2.52 5.28 2.49
CA ALA A 21 3.76 4.87 1.84
C ALA A 21 4.18 5.88 0.76
N ASP A 22 5.45 5.85 0.35
CA ASP A 22 5.92 6.65 -0.79
C ASP A 22 5.57 5.97 -2.11
N ASN A 23 5.60 4.64 -2.18
CA ASN A 23 5.26 3.89 -3.39
C ASN A 23 4.68 2.52 -3.07
N TYR A 24 4.14 1.83 -4.09
CA TYR A 24 3.95 0.40 -4.06
C TYR A 24 4.44 -0.27 -5.34
N SER A 25 4.76 -1.55 -5.25
CA SER A 25 5.07 -2.40 -6.39
C SER A 25 4.36 -3.75 -6.25
N LEU A 26 4.02 -4.37 -7.37
CA LEU A 26 3.59 -5.76 -7.40
C LEU A 26 4.83 -6.65 -7.55
N ASP A 27 5.03 -7.56 -6.60
CA ASP A 27 6.09 -8.58 -6.63
C ASP A 27 5.49 -9.94 -6.29
N GLY A 28 5.58 -10.87 -7.25
CA GLY A 28 4.88 -12.15 -7.19
C GLY A 28 3.38 -11.97 -6.94
N GLU A 29 2.88 -12.58 -5.86
CA GLU A 29 1.46 -12.54 -5.47
C GLU A 29 1.11 -11.36 -4.54
N TYR A 30 2.01 -10.39 -4.32
CA TYR A 30 1.83 -9.37 -3.29
C TYR A 30 2.05 -7.94 -3.80
N PHE A 31 1.18 -7.04 -3.38
CA PHE A 31 1.45 -5.61 -3.39
C PHE A 31 2.32 -5.25 -2.18
N HIS A 32 3.50 -4.69 -2.43
CA HIS A 32 4.44 -4.22 -1.41
C HIS A 32 4.42 -2.70 -1.37
N PHE A 33 4.10 -2.14 -0.21
CA PHE A 33 4.12 -0.70 0.04
C PHE A 33 5.44 -0.33 0.69
N THR A 34 6.12 0.69 0.17
CA THR A 34 7.44 1.10 0.62
C THR A 34 7.50 2.58 0.98
N GLU A 35 8.26 2.89 2.02
CA GLU A 35 8.68 4.24 2.37
C GLU A 35 10.17 4.40 2.09
N SER A 36 10.56 5.54 1.55
CA SER A 36 11.95 5.92 1.33
C SER A 36 12.50 6.63 2.58
N THR A 37 13.51 6.03 3.19
CA THR A 37 14.25 6.59 4.33
C THR A 37 15.66 6.94 3.90
N GLY A 38 15.85 8.15 3.36
CA GLY A 38 17.14 8.57 2.82
C GLY A 38 17.50 7.81 1.54
N THR A 39 18.58 7.01 1.58
CA THR A 39 19.04 6.20 0.43
C THR A 39 18.44 4.80 0.39
N THR A 40 17.70 4.39 1.42
CA THR A 40 17.10 3.05 1.51
C THR A 40 15.59 3.12 1.37
N SER A 41 15.00 2.05 0.84
CA SER A 41 13.55 1.85 0.84
C SER A 41 13.20 0.76 1.83
N ARG A 42 12.20 1.00 2.67
CA ARG A 42 11.70 0.08 3.68
C ARG A 42 10.28 -0.35 3.31
N ARG A 43 10.01 -1.66 3.34
CA ARG A 43 8.66 -2.19 3.21
C ARG A 43 7.85 -1.94 4.49
N VAL A 44 6.69 -1.30 4.36
CA VAL A 44 5.81 -0.95 5.49
C VAL A 44 4.54 -1.79 5.55
N ALA A 45 4.04 -2.25 4.39
CA ALA A 45 2.91 -3.16 4.32
C ALA A 45 3.05 -4.12 3.14
N SER A 46 2.37 -5.25 3.21
CA SER A 46 2.25 -6.21 2.11
C SER A 46 0.86 -6.82 2.12
N VAL A 47 0.25 -6.91 0.95
CA VAL A 47 -1.14 -7.37 0.79
C VAL A 47 -1.19 -8.31 -0.38
N ARG A 48 -1.90 -9.43 -0.25
CA ARG A 48 -1.99 -10.40 -1.33
C ARG A 48 -2.80 -9.81 -2.48
N ALA A 49 -2.25 -9.82 -3.68
CA ALA A 49 -2.86 -9.19 -4.85
C ALA A 49 -4.23 -9.81 -5.18
N SER A 50 -4.41 -11.11 -4.95
CA SER A 50 -5.69 -11.80 -5.13
C SER A 50 -6.80 -11.32 -4.19
N GLU A 51 -6.45 -10.62 -3.10
CA GLU A 51 -7.37 -10.12 -2.08
C GLU A 51 -7.67 -8.62 -2.26
N VAL A 52 -7.03 -7.95 -3.22
CA VAL A 52 -7.18 -6.50 -3.47
C VAL A 52 -8.05 -6.27 -4.69
N PHE A 53 -9.18 -5.58 -4.50
CA PHE A 53 -10.07 -5.19 -5.60
C PHE A 53 -9.66 -3.85 -6.22
N ASN A 54 -9.19 -2.92 -5.40
CA ASN A 54 -8.81 -1.58 -5.85
C ASN A 54 -7.77 -0.96 -4.91
N ILE A 55 -6.91 -0.11 -5.48
CA ILE A 55 -5.94 0.72 -4.76
C ILE A 55 -6.15 2.17 -5.20
N GLU A 56 -6.55 3.04 -4.28
CA GLU A 56 -6.68 4.48 -4.54
C GLU A 56 -5.52 5.23 -3.91
N ARG A 57 -4.83 6.07 -4.68
CA ARG A 57 -3.71 6.88 -4.19
C ARG A 57 -4.13 8.33 -4.00
N THR A 58 -3.95 8.85 -2.78
CA THR A 58 -4.13 10.29 -2.49
C THR A 58 -2.81 10.88 -2.00
N GLU A 59 -2.46 12.09 -2.42
CA GLU A 59 -1.33 12.82 -1.83
C GLU A 59 -1.61 13.12 -0.36
N LYS A 60 -0.64 12.86 0.51
CA LYS A 60 -0.74 13.31 1.90
C LYS A 60 -0.48 14.82 1.93
N ALA A 61 -1.52 15.60 2.22
CA ALA A 61 -1.37 17.03 2.46
C ALA A 61 -0.33 17.23 3.60
N LYS A 62 0.63 18.14 3.36
CA LYS A 62 1.72 18.44 4.30
C LYS A 62 1.20 18.97 5.63
#